data_AF-A0A920F8R9-F1
#
_entry.id   AF-A0A920F8R9-F1
#
_cell.length_a   1.000
_cell.length_b   1.000
_cell.length_c   1.000
_cell.angle_alpha   90.00
_cell.angle_beta   90.00
_cell.angle_gamma   90.00
#
_symmetry.space_group_name_H-M   'P 1'
#
loop_
_entity.id
_entity.type
_entity.pdbx_description
1 polymer ?
#
loop_
_entity_poly.entity_id
_entity_poly.type
_entity_poly.pdbx_seq_one_letter_code
_entity_poly.pdbx_strand_id
1 'polypeptide(L)' 'MAIDRILERLLKLHPKLIDLSLSRLKKLLGRLGNPEENLPPVIHVAGTNGKGSTVATMAAIYKECRL' A
#
# COMPACT_ATOMS: atom_id res chain seq x y z
N MET A 1 -10.74 -5.12 19.19
CA MET A 1 -9.75 -5.43 20.27
C MET A 1 -8.36 -5.80 19.75
N ALA A 2 -8.18 -6.82 18.90
CA ALA A 2 -6.83 -7.19 18.39
C ALA A 2 -6.29 -6.26 17.29
N ILE A 3 -7.14 -5.88 16.32
CA ILE A 3 -6.79 -4.94 15.24
C ILE A 3 -6.45 -3.56 15.82
N ASP A 4 -7.28 -3.06 16.73
CA ASP A 4 -7.07 -1.74 17.37
C ASP A 4 -5.72 -1.68 18.10
N ARG A 5 -5.35 -2.76 18.81
CA ARG A 5 -4.05 -2.86 19.50
C ARG A 5 -2.87 -2.81 18.53
N ILE A 6 -2.99 -3.48 17.37
CA ILE A 6 -1.95 -3.44 16.34
C ILE A 6 -1.87 -2.03 15.74
N LEU A 7 -3.01 -1.42 15.45
CA LEU A 7 -3.10 -0.09 14.88
C LEU A 7 -2.47 0.96 15.81
N GLU A 8 -2.82 0.94 17.10
CA GLU A 8 -2.22 1.82 18.11
C GLU A 8 -0.71 1.66 18.19
N ARG A 9 -0.20 0.42 18.16
CA ARG A 9 1.24 0.17 18.16
C ARG A 9 1.90 0.77 16.92
N LEU A 10 1.34 0.54 15.73
CA LEU A 10 1.90 1.02 14.46
C LEU A 10 1.90 2.55 14.37
N LEU A 11 0.82 3.21 14.81
CA LEU A 11 0.71 4.66 14.82
C LEU A 11 1.75 5.34 15.72
N LYS A 12 2.25 4.65 16.75
CA LYS A 12 3.29 5.15 17.67
C LYS A 12 4.72 4.95 17.15
N LEU A 13 4.94 4.19 16.07
CA LEU A 13 6.30 3.87 15.59
C LEU A 13 7.01 5.03 14.88
N HIS A 14 6.30 6.10 14.51
CA HIS A 14 6.91 7.24 13.85
C HIS A 14 6.34 8.56 14.36
N PRO A 15 7.19 9.57 14.65
CA PRO A 15 6.75 10.84 15.25
C PRO A 15 5.88 11.69 14.32
N LYS A 16 5.99 11.51 13.00
CA LYS A 16 5.11 12.18 12.03
C LYS A 16 4.00 11.24 11.57
N LEU A 17 2.77 11.73 11.63
CA LEU A 17 1.59 11.04 11.11
C LEU A 17 1.68 10.84 9.59
N ILE A 18 2.12 11.87 8.87
CA ILE A 18 2.35 11.84 7.42
C ILE A 18 3.78 12.33 7.15
N ASP A 19 4.58 11.49 6.52
CA ASP A 19 5.93 11.80 6.06
C ASP A 19 6.02 11.38 4.59
N LEU A 20 6.11 12.37 3.71
CA LEU A 20 6.10 12.17 2.25
C LEU A 20 7.44 11.68 1.69
N SER A 21 8.43 11.43 2.54
CA SER A 21 9.70 10.84 2.14
C SER A 21 9.62 9.32 1.93
N LEU A 22 10.31 8.83 0.91
CA LEU A 22 10.47 7.40 0.65
C LEU A 22 11.70 6.78 1.35
N SER A 23 12.54 7.56 2.04
CA SER A 23 13.82 7.07 2.58
C SER A 23 13.67 5.89 3.54
N ARG A 24 12.69 5.95 4.45
CA ARG A 24 12.42 4.88 5.43
C ARG A 24 11.88 3.63 4.74
N LEU A 25 10.98 3.82 3.77
CA LEU A 25 10.41 2.75 2.97
C LEU A 25 11.51 2.03 2.17
N LYS A 26 12.34 2.76 1.42
CA LYS A 26 13.45 2.18 0.65
C LYS A 26 14.45 1.41 1.53
N LYS A 27 14.75 1.91 2.73
CA LYS A 27 15.61 1.18 3.69
C LYS A 27 14.98 -0.13 4.17
N LEU A 28 13.66 -0.15 4.37
CA LEU A 28 12.94 -1.37 4.75
C LEU A 28 12.91 -2.36 3.58
N LEU A 29 12.56 -1.91 2.38
CA LEU A 29 12.52 -2.74 1.18
C LEU A 29 13.89 -3.39 0.90
N GLY A 30 14.99 -2.63 1.03
CA GLY A 30 16.35 -3.17 0.95
C GLY A 30 16.64 -4.30 1.96
N ARG A 31 16.10 -4.21 3.18
CA ARG A 31 16.23 -5.28 4.18
C ARG A 31 15.36 -6.50 3.88
N LEU A 32 14.30 -6.32 3.09
CA LEU A 32 13.39 -7.38 2.65
C LEU A 32 13.80 -7.97 1.28
N GLY A 33 14.91 -7.52 0.70
CA GLY A 33 15.40 -8.00 -0.60
C GLY A 33 14.68 -7.39 -1.80
N ASN A 34 14.24 -6.13 -1.69
CA ASN A 34 13.57 -5.36 -2.74
C ASN A 34 12.40 -6.11 -3.44
N PRO A 35 11.39 -6.61 -2.69
CA PRO A 35 10.28 -7.36 -3.27
C PRO A 35 9.48 -6.54 -4.31
N GLU A 36 9.51 -5.22 -4.24
CA GLU A 36 8.88 -4.31 -5.19
C GLU A 36 9.49 -4.36 -6.60
N GLU A 37 10.73 -4.85 -6.75
CA GLU A 37 11.40 -5.01 -8.05
C GLU A 37 10.91 -6.26 -8.81
N ASN A 38 10.22 -7.17 -8.13
CA ASN A 38 9.76 -8.46 -8.68
C ASN A 38 8.24 -8.63 -8.57
N LEU A 39 7.49 -7.54 -8.80
CA LEU A 39 6.03 -7.58 -8.80
C LEU A 39 5.47 -8.14 -10.13
N PRO A 40 4.32 -8.85 -10.10
CA PRO A 40 3.55 -9.10 -11.33
C PRO A 40 3.09 -7.76 -11.95
N PRO A 41 2.49 -7.75 -13.17
CA PRO A 41 2.00 -6.52 -13.77
C PRO A 41 1.16 -5.66 -12.80
N VAL A 42 1.64 -4.44 -12.52
CA VAL A 42 1.03 -3.53 -11.53
C VAL A 42 0.34 -2.37 -12.22
N ILE A 43 -0.85 -2.02 -11.75
CA ILE A 43 -1.53 -0.77 -12.08
C ILE A 43 -1.49 0.15 -10.86
N HIS A 44 -0.79 1.29 -10.97
CA HIS A 44 -0.71 2.30 -9.91
C HIS A 44 -1.77 3.38 -10.12
N VAL A 45 -2.66 3.59 -9.15
CA VAL A 45 -3.76 4.57 -9.23
C VAL A 45 -3.51 5.75 -8.29
N ALA A 46 -3.39 6.95 -8.85
CA ALA A 46 -3.23 8.21 -8.11
C ALA A 46 -4.30 9.23 -8.50
N GLY A 47 -4.61 10.19 -7.61
CA GLY A 47 -5.59 11.26 -7.86
C GLY A 47 -6.22 11.82 -6.60
N THR A 48 -6.86 12.98 -6.67
CA THR A 48 -7.54 13.60 -5.51
C THR A 48 -8.75 12.78 -5.10
N ASN A 49 -9.61 12.43 -6.06
CA ASN A 49 -10.85 11.69 -5.86
C ASN A 49 -10.86 10.38 -6.68
N GLY A 50 -11.77 9.47 -6.37
CA GLY A 50 -12.05 8.30 -7.22
C GLY A 50 -11.07 7.13 -7.13
N LYS A 51 -9.88 7.26 -6.51
CA LYS A 51 -8.89 6.17 -6.38
C LYS A 51 -9.50 4.85 -5.91
N GLY A 52 -10.28 4.90 -4.83
CA GLY A 52 -10.91 3.70 -4.24
C GLY A 52 -11.96 3.07 -5.15
N SER A 53 -12.86 3.88 -5.72
CA SER A 53 -13.91 3.38 -6.63
C SER A 53 -13.32 2.84 -7.93
N THR A 54 -12.30 3.49 -8.49
CA THR A 54 -11.61 3.01 -9.68
C THR A 54 -10.94 1.65 -9.43
N VAL A 55 -10.20 1.51 -8.32
CA VAL A 55 -9.59 0.23 -7.95
C VAL A 55 -10.65 -0.85 -7.72
N ALA A 56 -11.76 -0.53 -7.05
CA ALA A 56 -12.85 -1.47 -6.81
C ALA A 56 -13.49 -1.96 -8.13
N THR A 57 -13.79 -1.05 -9.05
CA THR A 57 -14.35 -1.39 -10.37
C THR A 57 -13.37 -2.26 -11.17
N MET A 58 -12.09 -1.89 -11.22
CA MET A 58 -11.07 -2.67 -11.91
C MET A 58 -10.92 -4.07 -11.30
N ALA A 59 -10.86 -4.18 -9.97
CA ALA A 59 -10.77 -5.46 -9.29
C ALA A 59 -11.97 -6.37 -9.57
N ALA A 60 -13.18 -5.80 -9.65
CA ALA A 60 -14.38 -6.54 -10.03
C ALA A 60 -14.29 -7.07 -11.46
N ILE A 61 -13.84 -6.24 -12.42
CA ILE A 61 -13.65 -6.64 -13.82
C ILE A 61 -12.60 -7.76 -13.92
N TYR A 62 -11.43 -7.59 -13.31
CA TYR A 62 -10.37 -8.61 -13.32
C TYR A 62 -10.86 -9.95 -12.78
N LYS A 63 -11.56 -9.91 -11.64
CA LYS A 63 -12.11 -11.11 -11.01
C LYS A 63 -13.16 -11.80 -11.88
N GLU A 64 -14.02 -11.05 -12.55
CA GLU A 64 -15.04 -11.60 -13.45
C GLU A 64 -14.43 -12.20 -14.72
N CYS A 65 -13.43 -11.53 -15.30
CA CYS A 65 -12.68 -12.04 -16.45
C CYS A 65 -11.78 -13.24 -16.12
N ARG A 66 -11.65 -13.61 -14.83
CA ARG A 66 -10.72 -14.63 -14.31
C ARG A 66 -9.27 -14.41 -14.75
N LEU A 67 -8.87 -13.15 -14.87
CA LEU A 67 -7.51 -12.72 -15.17
C LEU A 67 -6.71 -12.48 -13.89
#